data_AF-A0A1M6BLY2-F1
#
_entry.id   AF-A0A1M6BLY2-F1
#
_cell.length_a   1.000
_cell.length_b   1.000
_cell.length_c   1.000
_cell.angle_alpha   90.00
_cell.angle_beta   90.00
_cell.angle_gamma   90.00
#
_symmetry.space_group_name_H-M   'P 1'
#
loop_
_entity.id
_entity.type
_entity.pdbx_description
1 polymer ?
#
loop_
_entity_poly.entity_id
_entity_poly.type
_entity_poly.pdbx_seq_one_letter_code
_entity_poly.pdbx_strand_id
1 'polypeptide(L)' 'MCDEDLRTRLKTLSEELKELEEEQSYVLKQTGLHLPGHTVRRYEAEVQTLKASIAEIIAELELRK' A
#
# COMPACT_ATOMS: atom_id res chain seq x y z
N MET A 1 13.90 -5.94 15.49
CA MET A 1 12.55 -5.36 15.56
C MET A 1 11.71 -6.21 16.48
N CYS A 2 11.15 -5.59 17.50
CA CYS A 2 10.18 -6.20 18.40
C CYS A 2 8.81 -6.26 17.70
N ASP A 3 7.89 -7.08 18.22
CA ASP A 3 6.56 -7.24 17.62
C ASP A 3 5.77 -5.92 17.60
N GLU A 4 6.03 -5.02 18.55
CA GLU A 4 5.47 -3.67 18.57
C GLU A 4 5.99 -2.81 17.41
N ASP A 5 7.28 -2.92 17.06
CA ASP A 5 7.84 -2.22 15.89
C ASP A 5 7.21 -2.73 14.60
N LEU A 6 7.02 -4.05 14.49
CA LEU A 6 6.40 -4.69 13.32
C LEU A 6 4.93 -4.28 13.19
N ARG A 7 4.17 -4.25 14.29
CA ARG A 7 2.78 -3.79 14.29
C ARG A 7 2.66 -2.30 13.95
N THR A 8 3.57 -1.48 14.47
CA THR A 8 3.62 -0.05 14.15
C THR A 8 3.88 0.14 12.66
N ARG A 9 4.89 -0.56 12.12
CA ARG A 9 5.22 -0.49 10.70
C ARG A 9 4.10 -1.03 9.80
N LEU A 10 3.44 -2.11 10.20
CA LEU A 10 2.26 -2.66 9.53
C LEU A 10 1.15 -1.62 9.46
N LYS A 11 0.89 -0.91 10.57
CA LYS A 11 -0.11 0.15 10.62
C LYS A 11 0.25 1.29 9.66
N THR A 12 1.49 1.77 9.71
CA THR A 12 1.97 2.85 8.81
C THR A 12 1.81 2.46 7.34
N LEU A 13 2.30 1.28 6.94
CA LEU A 13 2.19 0.82 5.54
C LEU A 13 0.73 0.63 5.10
N SER A 14 -0.16 0.24 6.03
CA SER A 14 -1.60 0.11 5.73
C SER A 14 -2.26 1.48 5.56
N GLU A 15 -1.85 2.47 6.35
CA GLU A 15 -2.30 3.86 6.20
C GLU A 15 -1.80 4.45 4.87
N GLU A 16 -0.52 4.27 4.53
CA GLU A 16 0.06 4.69 3.24
C GLU A 16 -0.64 4.04 2.05
N LEU A 17 -0.92 2.73 2.12
CA LEU A 17 -1.66 2.02 1.07
C LEU A 17 -3.05 2.60 0.88
N LYS A 18 -3.75 2.91 1.98
CA LYS A 18 -5.09 3.50 1.94
C LYS A 18 -5.05 4.89 1.32
N GLU A 19 -4.11 5.73 1.71
CA GLU A 19 -3.94 7.08 1.14
C GLU A 19 -3.67 7.00 -0.37
N LEU A 20 -2.83 6.06 -0.81
CA LEU A 20 -2.52 5.84 -2.22
C LEU A 20 -3.75 5.37 -3.02
N GLU A 21 -4.54 4.45 -2.47
CA GLU A 21 -5.79 3.98 -3.10
C GLU A 21 -6.86 5.09 -3.16
N GLU A 22 -6.94 5.95 -2.13
CA GLU A 22 -7.81 7.14 -2.12
C GLU A 22 -7.36 8.18 -3.15
N GLU A 23 -6.05 8.45 -3.25
CA GLU A 23 -5.48 9.35 -4.26
C GLU A 23 -5.78 8.85 -5.68
N GLN A 24 -5.50 7.56 -5.95
CA GLN A 24 -5.80 6.95 -7.25
C GLN A 24 -7.28 7.11 -7.59
N SER A 25 -8.18 6.83 -6.65
CA SER A 25 -9.63 6.98 -6.82
C SER A 25 -10.04 8.42 -7.09
N TYR A 26 -9.47 9.38 -6.36
CA TYR A 26 -9.73 10.81 -6.55
C TYR A 26 -9.29 11.27 -7.94
N VAL A 27 -8.08 10.91 -8.34
CA VAL A 27 -7.52 11.27 -9.65
C VAL A 27 -8.31 10.63 -10.79
N LEU A 28 -8.75 9.38 -10.66
CA LEU A 28 -9.63 8.72 -11.63
C LEU A 28 -10.99 9.42 -11.77
N LYS A 29 -11.56 9.88 -10.66
CA LYS A 29 -12.81 10.67 -10.66
C LYS A 29 -12.62 12.02 -11.35
N GLN A 30 -11.51 12.70 -11.09
CA GLN A 30 -11.21 14.01 -11.68
C GLN A 30 -10.93 13.92 -13.19
N THR A 31 -10.27 12.85 -13.63
CA THR A 31 -9.89 12.64 -15.04
C THR A 31 -10.97 11.97 -15.89
N GLY A 32 -12.11 11.60 -15.29
CA GLY A 32 -13.23 11.02 -16.03
C GLY A 32 -12.95 9.62 -16.59
N LEU A 33 -12.27 8.77 -15.81
CA LEU A 33 -11.84 7.38 -16.09
C LEU A 33 -10.49 7.18 -16.79
N HIS A 34 -9.88 8.18 -17.44
CA HIS A 34 -8.64 7.94 -18.19
C HIS A 34 -7.42 8.64 -17.60
N LEU A 35 -6.68 7.90 -16.78
CA LEU A 35 -5.32 8.24 -16.40
C LEU A 35 -4.35 7.85 -17.52
N PRO A 36 -3.29 8.65 -17.77
CA PRO A 36 -2.20 8.21 -18.65
C PRO A 36 -1.65 6.86 -18.18
N GLY A 37 -1.36 5.95 -19.10
CA GLY A 37 -0.91 4.59 -18.75
C GLY A 37 0.36 4.55 -17.88
N HIS A 38 1.25 5.54 -18.00
CA HIS A 38 2.40 5.71 -17.10
C HIS A 38 1.96 5.96 -15.64
N THR A 39 0.91 6.77 -15.45
CA THR A 39 0.40 7.15 -14.13
C THR A 39 -0.31 5.97 -13.48
N VAL A 40 -1.09 5.21 -14.25
CA VAL A 40 -1.71 3.96 -13.79
C VAL A 40 -0.66 2.96 -13.33
N ARG A 41 0.36 2.70 -14.17
CA ARG A 41 1.45 1.77 -13.85
C ARG A 41 2.22 2.17 -12.61
N ARG A 42 2.39 3.48 -12.39
CA ARG A 42 3.03 4.00 -11.18
C ARG A 42 2.22 3.64 -9.94
N TYR A 43 0.93 3.95 -9.91
CA TYR A 43 0.07 3.55 -8.79
C TYR A 43 0.03 2.03 -8.59
N GLU A 44 -0.07 1.25 -9.67
CA GLU A 44 -0.06 -0.22 -9.59
C GLU A 44 1.23 -0.76 -8.95
N ALA A 45 2.38 -0.23 -9.37
CA ALA A 45 3.69 -0.63 -8.83
C ALA A 45 3.84 -0.25 -7.35
N GLU A 46 3.41 0.96 -6.97
CA GLU A 46 3.47 1.42 -5.57
C GLU A 46 2.52 0.61 -4.68
N VAL A 47 1.28 0.37 -5.13
CA VAL A 47 0.31 -0.49 -4.43
C VAL A 47 0.85 -1.91 -4.26
N GLN A 48 1.45 -2.48 -5.31
CA GLN A 48 2.00 -3.83 -5.26
C GLN A 48 3.18 -3.91 -4.28
N THR A 49 4.04 -2.89 -4.25
CA THR A 49 5.19 -2.81 -3.33
C THR A 49 4.73 -2.72 -1.87
N LEU A 50 3.74 -1.87 -1.59
CA LEU A 50 3.16 -1.73 -0.25
C LEU A 50 2.48 -3.03 0.20
N LYS A 51 1.68 -3.67 -0.68
CA LYS A 51 1.03 -4.96 -0.39
C LYS A 51 2.05 -6.06 -0.12
N ALA A 52 3.15 -6.12 -0.87
CA ALA A 52 4.21 -7.09 -0.63
C ALA A 52 4.91 -6.85 0.72
N SER A 53 5.19 -5.59 1.06
CA SER A 53 5.83 -5.23 2.33
C SER A 53 4.92 -5.54 3.53
N ILE A 54 3.62 -5.28 3.41
CA ILE A 54 2.60 -5.64 4.40
C ILE A 54 2.55 -7.16 4.58
N ALA A 55 2.50 -7.93 3.49
CA ALA A 55 2.44 -9.38 3.54
C ALA A 55 3.69 -9.99 4.21
N GLU A 56 4.88 -9.44 3.95
CA GLU A 56 6.12 -9.86 4.60
C GLU A 56 6.06 -9.65 6.12
N ILE A 57 5.60 -8.47 6.57
CA ILE A 57 5.48 -8.16 8.00
C ILE A 57 4.43 -9.03 8.69
N ILE A 58 3.30 -9.30 8.02
CA ILE A 58 2.27 -10.20 8.54
C ILE A 58 2.83 -11.61 8.69
N ALA A 59 3.51 -12.14 7.66
CA ALA A 59 4.11 -13.46 7.72
C ALA A 59 5.16 -13.55 8.83
N GLU A 60 5.97 -12.50 9.03
CA GLU A 60 6.94 -12.44 10.13
C GLU A 60 6.25 -12.46 11.50
N LEU A 61 5.15 -11.71 11.67
CA LEU A 61 4.36 -11.73 12.91
C LEU A 61 3.68 -13.07 13.16
N GLU A 62 3.23 -13.77 12.12
CA GLU A 62 2.65 -15.11 12.24
C GLU A 62 3.68 -16.17 12.59
N LEU A 63 4.89 -16.10 12.04
CA LEU A 63 6.00 -17.01 12.36
C LEU A 63 6.50 -16.89 13.80
N ARG A 64 6.32 -15.72 14.42
CA ARG A 64 6.74 -15.44 15.80
C ARG A 64 5.71 -15.87 16.86
N LYS A 65 4.52 -16.28 16.42
CA LYS A 65 3.37 -16.62 17.26
C LYS A 65 3.44 -18.07 17.75
#